data_AF-U7P5S3-F1
#
_entry.id   AF-U7P5S3-F1
#
_cell.length_a   1.000
_cell.length_b   1.000
_cell.length_c   1.000
_cell.angle_alpha   90.00
_cell.angle_beta   90.00
_cell.angle_gamma   90.00
#
_symmetry.space_group_name_H-M   'P 1'
#
loop_
_entity.id
_entity.type
_entity.pdbx_description
1 polymer ?
#
loop_
_entity_poly.entity_id
_entity_poly.type
_entity_poly.pdbx_seq_one_letter_code
_entity_poly.pdbx_strand_id
1 'polypeptide(L)'
;MLLFWMLSLCTGFAHGVVLEGVGHANIRENNLDQARTEARQAAMRDLALQYQARVSTRDTMENGELVGSHTELSAMAQVRNATIVDEYRSGNLLRVIVRAEMSDAEGHAGSCKAGQASGLRKRVAVTAFPITRPEQGGGAALDDAGEQLPRELVARLQQQGQLQVLGATSLQLFSNLPDAPTSQKNLASNHLTNVVQLARELGAQFVVAGVIRDIGLADPGAWGSSILDRMQRGIGMADTTRRFEAEVMVFDGFSGSPVFRQRFETSARWQPDGSGTGGFASAGFESSEWGQAVDGVIAEMTAAVNNALACQPFMARITRVDGNRVTLASGATAGLRPGDELNLYRSQRYFDSLDGTPELSDTGVTLTLDNVHPDFSNGRIPTEGGLINVQRDDLAIIW
;
A
#
# COMPACT_ATOMS: atom_id res chain seq x y z
N MET A 1 -34.30 50.75 -5.23
CA MET A 1 -33.75 49.96 -4.13
C MET A 1 -32.92 48.84 -4.76
N LEU A 2 -31.64 49.13 -5.05
CA LEU A 2 -30.69 48.17 -5.64
C LEU A 2 -30.14 47.30 -4.50
N LEU A 3 -30.38 45.99 -4.57
CA LEU A 3 -29.77 45.03 -3.65
C LEU A 3 -28.58 44.38 -4.37
N PHE A 4 -27.37 44.78 -3.95
CA PHE A 4 -26.10 44.27 -4.45
C PHE A 4 -25.83 42.91 -3.78
N TRP A 5 -25.91 41.83 -4.55
CA TRP A 5 -25.61 40.48 -4.05
C TRP A 5 -24.10 40.24 -4.15
N MET A 6 -23.43 40.31 -2.99
CA MET A 6 -21.99 40.14 -2.86
C MET A 6 -21.67 38.63 -2.88
N LEU A 7 -21.19 38.12 -4.02
CA LEU A 7 -20.59 36.78 -4.10
C LEU A 7 -19.26 36.79 -3.34
N SER A 8 -19.22 36.17 -2.16
CA SER A 8 -17.98 35.84 -1.46
C SER A 8 -17.37 34.61 -2.13
N LEU A 9 -16.32 34.80 -2.93
CA LEU A 9 -15.43 33.71 -3.34
C LEU A 9 -14.56 33.33 -2.13
N CYS A 10 -14.89 32.23 -1.46
CA CYS A 10 -13.92 31.52 -0.63
C CYS A 10 -12.92 30.83 -1.58
N THR A 11 -11.77 31.44 -1.81
CA THR A 11 -10.61 30.75 -2.36
C THR A 11 -10.09 29.78 -1.30
N GLY A 12 -10.24 28.48 -1.52
CA GLY A 12 -9.53 27.47 -0.72
C GLY A 12 -8.04 27.68 -0.89
N PHE A 13 -7.33 27.91 0.21
CA PHE A 13 -5.87 27.95 0.20
C PHE A 13 -5.37 26.51 0.15
N ALA A 14 -4.77 26.12 -0.97
CA ALA A 14 -3.97 24.90 -1.06
C ALA A 14 -2.75 25.07 -0.12
N HIS A 15 -2.61 24.20 0.88
CA HIS A 15 -1.55 24.30 1.88
C HIS A 15 -0.26 23.66 1.36
N GLY A 16 0.50 24.40 0.55
CA GLY A 16 1.90 24.08 0.26
C GLY A 16 2.82 24.60 1.37
N VAL A 17 3.78 23.78 1.81
CA VAL A 17 4.85 24.15 2.76
C VAL A 17 6.16 24.20 1.99
N VAL A 18 6.90 25.32 2.08
CA VAL A 18 8.24 25.41 1.49
C VAL A 18 9.25 24.78 2.44
N LEU A 19 10.02 23.80 1.97
CA LEU A 19 11.09 23.14 2.72
C LEU A 19 12.42 23.20 1.96
N GLU A 20 13.52 23.00 2.69
CA GLU A 20 14.86 22.85 2.14
C GLU A 20 15.41 21.47 2.53
N GLY A 21 15.97 20.77 1.54
CA GLY A 21 16.65 19.48 1.77
C GLY A 21 18.05 19.48 1.23
N VAL A 22 18.87 18.63 1.83
CA VAL A 22 20.29 18.54 1.54
C VAL A 22 20.58 17.21 0.87
N GLY A 23 21.34 17.27 -0.22
CA GLY A 23 21.75 16.10 -0.98
C GLY A 23 23.23 16.07 -1.23
N HIS A 24 23.80 14.87 -1.23
CA HIS A 24 25.22 14.63 -1.44
C HIS A 24 25.43 13.60 -2.56
N ALA A 25 26.47 13.80 -3.38
CA ALA A 25 26.91 12.82 -4.36
C ALA A 25 28.41 12.90 -4.62
N ASN A 26 29.01 11.78 -5.01
CA ASN A 26 30.42 11.73 -5.38
C ASN A 26 30.59 12.01 -6.86
N ILE A 27 31.52 12.90 -7.19
CA ILE A 27 31.98 13.18 -8.55
C ILE A 27 32.88 12.02 -8.98
N ARG A 28 32.35 11.13 -9.82
CA ARG A 28 33.11 10.04 -10.46
C ARG A 28 33.56 10.48 -11.85
N GLU A 29 34.78 10.12 -12.23
CA GLU A 29 35.32 10.37 -13.58
C GLU A 29 35.22 11.84 -14.04
N ASN A 30 35.28 12.77 -13.09
CA ASN A 30 35.10 14.21 -13.33
C ASN A 30 33.73 14.60 -13.94
N ASN A 31 32.72 13.72 -13.84
CA ASN A 31 31.36 13.97 -14.33
C ASN A 31 30.52 14.71 -13.28
N LEU A 32 30.58 16.03 -13.33
CA LEU A 32 29.86 16.90 -12.39
C LEU A 32 28.34 16.88 -12.60
N ASP A 33 27.87 16.73 -13.83
CA ASP A 33 26.44 16.78 -14.15
C ASP A 33 25.69 15.53 -13.63
N GLN A 34 26.34 14.38 -13.71
CA GLN A 34 25.84 13.16 -13.07
C GLN A 34 25.78 13.32 -11.55
N ALA A 35 26.86 13.79 -10.92
CA ALA A 35 26.89 14.03 -9.48
C ALA A 35 25.82 15.05 -9.05
N ARG A 36 25.58 16.09 -9.85
CA ARG A 36 24.51 17.07 -9.59
C ARG A 36 23.13 16.43 -9.65
N THR A 37 22.89 15.54 -10.60
CA THR A 37 21.62 14.81 -10.72
C THR A 37 21.40 13.88 -9.53
N GLU A 38 22.42 13.12 -9.14
CA GLU A 38 22.40 12.23 -7.97
C GLU A 38 22.19 13.01 -6.66
N ALA A 39 22.91 14.12 -6.47
CA ALA A 39 22.80 14.96 -5.29
C ALA A 39 21.41 15.62 -5.22
N ARG A 40 20.85 16.06 -6.36
CA ARG A 40 19.49 16.61 -6.42
C ARG A 40 18.44 15.57 -6.03
N GLN A 41 18.57 14.34 -6.50
CA GLN A 41 17.69 13.24 -6.09
C GLN A 41 17.81 12.94 -4.59
N ALA A 42 19.03 12.98 -4.04
CA ALA A 42 19.24 12.82 -2.60
C ALA A 42 18.56 13.93 -1.78
N ALA A 43 18.68 15.19 -2.22
CA ALA A 43 18.02 16.33 -1.58
C ALA A 43 16.49 16.22 -1.63
N MET A 44 15.94 15.71 -2.74
CA MET A 44 14.49 15.47 -2.87
C MET A 44 14.00 14.35 -1.94
N ARG A 45 14.79 13.29 -1.72
CA ARG A 45 14.47 12.26 -0.72
C ARG A 45 14.48 12.83 0.70
N ASP A 46 15.46 13.66 1.03
CA ASP A 46 15.53 14.35 2.32
C ASP A 46 14.31 15.26 2.55
N LEU A 47 13.92 16.05 1.55
CA LEU A 47 12.68 16.85 1.57
C LEU A 47 11.43 15.99 1.83
N ALA A 48 11.31 14.85 1.16
CA ALA A 48 10.18 13.95 1.33
C ALA A 48 10.12 13.38 2.76
N LEU A 49 11.27 12.99 3.32
CA LEU A 49 11.37 12.48 4.69
C LEU A 49 11.02 13.56 5.73
N GLN A 50 11.52 14.79 5.54
CA GLN A 50 11.19 15.93 6.41
C GLN A 50 9.69 16.26 6.37
N TYR A 51 9.08 16.21 5.18
CA TYR A 51 7.64 16.43 5.02
C TYR A 51 6.82 15.33 5.72
N GLN A 52 7.21 14.06 5.55
CA GLN A 52 6.57 12.91 6.22
C GLN A 52 6.63 13.00 7.75
N ALA A 53 7.77 13.38 8.32
CA ALA A 53 7.94 13.54 9.77
C ALA A 53 7.06 14.67 10.35
N ARG A 54 6.65 15.64 9.53
CA ARG A 54 5.74 16.72 9.94
C ARG A 54 4.27 16.28 9.90
N VAL A 55 3.88 15.51 8.89
CA VAL A 55 2.50 15.02 8.71
C VAL A 55 2.11 14.01 9.80
N SER A 56 3.05 13.21 10.30
CA SER A 56 2.80 12.22 11.36
C SER A 56 2.38 12.79 12.72
N THR A 57 2.26 14.12 12.84
CA THR A 57 2.02 14.83 14.10
C THR A 57 0.85 15.80 13.95
N ARG A 58 -0.35 15.27 13.68
CA ARG A 58 -1.61 16.02 13.79
C ARG A 58 -2.50 15.36 14.84
N ASP A 59 -2.08 15.47 16.10
CA ASP A 59 -2.91 15.04 17.23
C ASP A 59 -4.01 16.07 17.47
N THR A 60 -5.27 15.62 17.49
CA THR A 60 -6.40 16.48 17.83
C THR A 60 -6.65 16.35 19.34
N MET A 61 -6.38 17.42 20.09
CA MET A 61 -6.72 17.50 21.51
C MET A 61 -8.07 18.19 21.69
N GLU A 62 -9.00 17.53 22.36
CA GLU A 62 -10.23 18.15 22.87
C GLU A 62 -10.20 18.03 24.38
N ASN A 63 -10.35 19.15 25.09
CA ASN A 63 -10.40 19.21 26.56
C ASN A 63 -9.24 18.53 27.33
N GLY A 64 -8.04 18.49 26.74
CA GLY A 64 -6.84 17.95 27.42
C GLY A 64 -6.76 16.43 27.47
N GLU A 65 -7.64 15.73 26.75
CA GLU A 65 -7.59 14.30 26.53
C GLU A 65 -7.29 14.02 25.04
N LEU A 66 -6.44 13.02 24.77
CA LEU A 66 -6.12 12.60 23.40
C LEU A 66 -7.33 11.83 22.84
N VAL A 67 -8.19 12.52 22.07
CA VAL A 67 -9.45 11.94 21.54
C VAL A 67 -9.29 11.26 20.18
N GLY A 68 -8.16 11.46 19.49
CA GLY A 68 -7.89 10.81 18.22
C GLY A 68 -6.44 10.99 17.76
N SER A 69 -5.72 9.88 17.59
CA SER A 69 -4.44 9.85 16.87
C SER A 69 -4.72 9.37 15.46
N HIS A 70 -4.84 10.30 14.51
CA HIS A 70 -4.95 9.97 13.10
C HIS A 70 -3.54 9.90 12.54
N THR A 71 -3.00 8.69 12.40
CA THR A 71 -1.81 8.47 11.57
C THR A 71 -2.27 8.43 10.11
N GLU A 72 -2.55 9.58 9.53
CA GLU A 72 -2.64 9.69 8.07
C GLU A 72 -1.21 9.61 7.51
N LEU A 73 -0.84 8.43 7.01
CA LEU A 73 0.34 8.31 6.16
C LEU A 73 -0.04 8.92 4.80
N SER A 74 0.09 10.25 4.69
CA SER A 74 -0.18 10.94 3.42
C SER A 74 0.69 10.35 2.32
N ALA A 75 -0.02 9.82 1.33
CA ALA A 75 0.52 9.36 0.06
C ALA A 75 1.50 10.39 -0.51
N MET A 76 2.66 9.91 -0.94
CA MET A 76 3.60 10.55 -1.87
C MET A 76 3.60 12.09 -1.83
N ALA A 77 4.44 12.68 -0.98
CA ALA A 77 4.66 14.13 -0.95
C ALA A 77 4.99 14.64 -2.36
N GLN A 78 4.19 15.56 -2.89
CA GLN A 78 4.45 16.12 -4.22
C GLN A 78 5.43 17.28 -4.09
N VAL A 79 6.60 17.14 -4.72
CA VAL A 79 7.60 18.19 -4.82
C VAL A 79 7.22 19.11 -5.99
N ARG A 80 6.91 20.38 -5.72
CA ARG A 80 6.69 21.43 -6.72
C ARG A 80 7.78 22.49 -6.62
N ASN A 81 8.06 23.16 -7.74
CA ASN A 81 8.98 24.30 -7.79
C ASN A 81 10.37 24.04 -7.15
N ALA A 82 10.93 22.85 -7.38
CA ALA A 82 12.24 22.49 -6.84
C ALA A 82 13.37 23.26 -7.54
N THR A 83 14.14 24.02 -6.77
CA THR A 83 15.27 24.81 -7.26
C THR A 83 16.49 24.61 -6.39
N ILE A 84 17.67 24.57 -7.00
CA ILE A 84 18.94 24.53 -6.26
C ILE A 84 19.21 25.94 -5.77
N VAL A 85 19.28 26.12 -4.44
CA VAL A 85 19.57 27.41 -3.80
C VAL A 85 21.02 27.54 -3.37
N ASP A 86 21.71 26.41 -3.18
CA ASP A 86 23.13 26.35 -2.86
C ASP A 86 23.78 25.09 -3.45
N GLU A 87 25.00 25.22 -3.95
CA GLU A 87 25.82 24.13 -4.48
C GLU A 87 27.25 24.33 -3.97
N TYR A 88 27.74 23.36 -3.21
CA TYR A 88 29.07 23.38 -2.62
C TYR A 88 29.86 22.14 -3.00
N ARG A 89 31.07 22.34 -3.52
CA ARG A 89 31.99 21.27 -3.86
C ARG A 89 33.16 21.23 -2.88
N SER A 90 33.39 20.05 -2.30
CA SER A 90 34.58 19.77 -1.50
C SER A 90 35.28 18.51 -2.05
N GLY A 91 36.37 18.72 -2.78
CA GLY A 91 37.09 17.64 -3.47
C GLY A 91 36.20 16.91 -4.48
N ASN A 92 35.94 15.62 -4.20
CA ASN A 92 35.06 14.77 -5.00
C ASN A 92 33.63 14.68 -4.46
N LEU A 93 33.28 15.41 -3.39
CA LEU A 93 31.93 15.43 -2.84
C LEU A 93 31.21 16.70 -3.30
N LEU A 94 30.05 16.51 -3.93
CA LEU A 94 29.11 17.57 -4.26
C LEU A 94 27.99 17.59 -3.23
N ARG A 95 27.73 18.74 -2.64
CA ARG A 95 26.59 19.01 -1.75
C ARG A 95 25.67 20.02 -2.43
N VAL A 96 24.38 19.71 -2.52
CA VAL A 96 23.36 20.63 -3.02
C VAL A 96 22.30 20.87 -1.95
N ILE A 97 21.80 22.10 -1.87
CA ILE A 97 20.60 22.43 -1.12
C ILE A 97 19.50 22.74 -2.12
N VAL A 98 18.40 22.01 -2.01
CA VAL A 98 17.22 22.19 -2.85
C VAL A 98 16.12 22.80 -2.01
N ARG A 99 15.56 23.91 -2.47
CA ARG A 99 14.32 24.49 -1.93
C ARG A 99 13.16 24.03 -2.81
N ALA A 100 12.10 23.53 -2.20
CA ALA A 100 10.91 23.11 -2.91
C ALA A 100 9.64 23.38 -2.12
N GLU A 101 8.54 23.58 -2.84
CA GLU A 101 7.19 23.58 -2.29
C GLU A 101 6.72 22.13 -2.17
N MET A 102 6.42 21.73 -0.94
CA MET A 102 5.90 20.43 -0.59
C MET A 102 4.41 20.57 -0.31
N SER A 103 3.59 19.82 -1.02
CA SER A 103 2.18 19.71 -0.69
C SER A 103 1.83 18.23 -0.57
N ASP A 104 0.74 17.96 0.15
CA ASP A 104 0.03 16.71 -0.06
C ASP A 104 -0.28 16.65 -1.55
N ALA A 105 -0.31 15.45 -2.12
CA ALA A 105 -0.84 15.29 -3.46
C ALA A 105 -2.33 15.65 -3.40
N GLU A 106 -2.67 16.95 -3.43
CA GLU A 106 -4.01 17.48 -3.69
C GLU A 106 -4.31 17.14 -5.14
N GLY A 107 -4.65 15.88 -5.32
CA GLY A 107 -4.97 15.23 -6.56
C GLY A 107 -5.84 14.08 -6.14
N HIS A 108 -7.12 14.21 -6.42
CA HIS A 108 -8.05 13.12 -6.64
C HIS A 108 -7.29 11.84 -7.03
N ALA A 109 -7.78 10.68 -6.58
CA ALA A 109 -7.35 9.34 -6.97
C ALA A 109 -7.27 9.06 -8.50
N GLY A 110 -7.34 10.07 -9.36
CA GLY A 110 -7.14 10.04 -10.81
C GLY A 110 -5.90 10.76 -11.37
N SER A 111 -4.91 11.22 -10.58
CA SER A 111 -3.66 11.79 -11.18
C SER A 111 -2.41 10.91 -11.04
N CYS A 112 -2.53 9.72 -10.46
CA CYS A 112 -1.52 8.69 -10.63
C CYS A 112 -1.61 8.11 -12.03
N LYS A 113 -0.93 8.75 -12.98
CA LYS A 113 -0.71 8.14 -14.28
C LYS A 113 0.34 7.06 -14.07
N ALA A 114 -0.10 5.81 -14.00
CA ALA A 114 0.74 4.61 -14.13
C ALA A 114 1.37 4.54 -15.55
N GLY A 115 1.89 5.66 -16.05
CA GLY A 115 2.38 5.90 -17.39
C GLY A 115 1.81 4.96 -18.45
N GLN A 116 2.69 4.06 -18.88
CA GLN A 116 2.43 3.02 -19.87
C GLN A 116 1.94 1.71 -19.24
N ALA A 117 2.09 1.55 -17.93
CA ALA A 117 1.52 0.44 -17.16
C ALA A 117 -0.01 0.56 -16.95
N SER A 118 -0.62 1.70 -17.34
CA SER A 118 -2.05 1.92 -17.28
C SER A 118 -2.80 0.89 -18.12
N GLY A 119 -3.69 0.13 -17.48
CA GLY A 119 -4.44 -0.97 -18.12
C GLY A 119 -3.81 -2.36 -17.98
N LEU A 120 -2.59 -2.46 -17.45
CA LEU A 120 -2.01 -3.75 -17.08
C LEU A 120 -2.51 -4.20 -15.70
N ARG A 121 -2.92 -5.46 -15.64
CA ARG A 121 -3.45 -6.09 -14.42
C ARG A 121 -2.28 -6.63 -13.60
N LYS A 122 -1.95 -5.94 -12.53
CA LYS A 122 -0.92 -6.35 -11.57
C LYS A 122 -1.39 -7.58 -10.81
N ARG A 123 -0.49 -8.53 -10.54
CA ARG A 123 -0.79 -9.74 -9.77
C ARG A 123 -0.64 -9.48 -8.28
N VAL A 124 -1.70 -9.75 -7.51
CA VAL A 124 -1.81 -9.35 -6.10
C VAL A 124 -2.24 -10.54 -5.28
N ALA A 125 -1.52 -10.86 -4.20
CA ALA A 125 -1.93 -11.87 -3.24
C ALA A 125 -2.60 -11.20 -2.03
N VAL A 126 -3.78 -11.67 -1.62
CA VAL A 126 -4.47 -11.19 -0.41
C VAL A 126 -4.37 -12.26 0.68
N THR A 127 -3.85 -11.89 1.84
CA THR A 127 -3.57 -12.79 2.97
C THR A 127 -4.61 -12.66 4.10
N ALA A 128 -4.47 -13.45 5.16
CA ALA A 128 -5.38 -13.43 6.32
C ALA A 128 -5.32 -12.10 7.09
N PHE A 129 -6.44 -11.70 7.71
CA PHE A 129 -6.56 -10.49 8.52
C PHE A 129 -6.81 -10.88 9.99
N PRO A 130 -5.80 -11.39 10.70
CA PRO A 130 -5.96 -11.89 12.07
C PRO A 130 -6.53 -10.82 13.02
N ILE A 131 -7.36 -11.25 13.96
CA ILE A 131 -7.95 -10.41 15.01
C ILE A 131 -6.95 -10.31 16.16
N THR A 132 -6.57 -9.09 16.57
CA THR A 132 -5.58 -8.89 17.65
C THR A 132 -6.02 -9.45 18.99
N ARG A 133 -7.32 -9.34 19.28
CA ARG A 133 -7.97 -9.74 20.53
C ARG A 133 -9.26 -10.50 20.23
N PRO A 134 -9.18 -11.82 19.95
CA PRO A 134 -10.35 -12.63 19.60
C PRO A 134 -11.46 -12.58 20.67
N GLU A 135 -11.11 -12.37 21.94
CA GLU A 135 -12.05 -12.21 23.05
C GLU A 135 -13.05 -11.05 22.87
N GLN A 136 -12.76 -10.09 21.99
CA GLN A 136 -13.65 -8.98 21.67
C GLN A 136 -14.82 -9.37 20.76
N GLY A 137 -14.76 -10.54 20.10
CA GLY A 137 -15.80 -11.03 19.20
C GLY A 137 -17.14 -11.31 19.90
N GLY A 138 -17.17 -11.39 21.23
CA GLY A 138 -18.40 -11.62 22.00
C GLY A 138 -19.03 -13.00 21.78
N GLY A 139 -18.35 -13.91 21.08
CA GLY A 139 -18.76 -15.30 20.83
C GLY A 139 -18.10 -15.91 19.59
N ALA A 140 -18.10 -17.24 19.50
CA ALA A 140 -17.44 -18.02 18.45
C ALA A 140 -17.91 -17.75 17.00
N ALA A 141 -19.00 -17.02 16.83
CA ALA A 141 -19.57 -16.73 15.53
C ALA A 141 -18.74 -15.71 14.72
N LEU A 142 -18.02 -14.79 15.39
CA LEU A 142 -17.26 -13.71 14.72
C LEU A 142 -15.76 -13.96 14.70
N ASP A 143 -15.32 -15.11 15.21
CA ASP A 143 -13.91 -15.54 15.18
C ASP A 143 -13.43 -15.80 13.75
N ASP A 144 -14.35 -16.06 12.80
CA ASP A 144 -14.05 -16.26 11.39
C ASP A 144 -13.87 -14.95 10.60
N ALA A 145 -14.10 -13.77 11.21
CA ALA A 145 -13.94 -12.48 10.56
C ALA A 145 -12.54 -12.30 9.95
N GLY A 146 -11.51 -12.88 10.59
CA GLY A 146 -10.13 -12.80 10.09
C GLY A 146 -9.87 -13.57 8.79
N GLU A 147 -10.72 -14.55 8.44
CA GLU A 147 -10.69 -15.25 7.16
C GLU A 147 -11.75 -14.74 6.18
N GLN A 148 -12.94 -14.37 6.66
CA GLN A 148 -14.06 -13.96 5.81
C GLN A 148 -13.86 -12.56 5.23
N LEU A 149 -13.37 -11.60 6.02
CA LEU A 149 -13.09 -10.25 5.52
C LEU A 149 -12.13 -10.26 4.30
N PRO A 150 -10.96 -10.92 4.35
CA PRO A 150 -10.09 -10.95 3.19
C PRO A 150 -10.67 -11.75 2.01
N ARG A 151 -11.61 -12.69 2.24
CA ARG A 151 -12.35 -13.36 1.14
C ARG A 151 -13.30 -12.39 0.44
N GLU A 152 -14.03 -11.57 1.19
CA GLU A 152 -14.86 -10.50 0.64
C GLU A 152 -14.04 -9.48 -0.14
N LEU A 153 -12.88 -9.08 0.39
CA LEU A 153 -11.95 -8.21 -0.30
C LEU A 153 -11.44 -8.83 -1.61
N VAL A 154 -11.09 -10.11 -1.61
CA VAL A 154 -10.69 -10.84 -2.84
C VAL A 154 -11.82 -10.82 -3.87
N ALA A 155 -13.05 -11.15 -3.47
CA ALA A 155 -14.20 -11.19 -4.36
C ALA A 155 -14.46 -9.82 -5.02
N ARG A 156 -14.42 -8.73 -4.24
CA ARG A 156 -14.63 -7.36 -4.75
C ARG A 156 -13.51 -6.91 -5.69
N LEU A 157 -12.25 -7.17 -5.34
CA LEU A 157 -11.10 -6.84 -6.20
C LEU A 157 -11.16 -7.62 -7.53
N GLN A 158 -11.58 -8.89 -7.50
CA GLN A 158 -11.78 -9.70 -8.71
C GLN A 158 -12.91 -9.16 -9.58
N GLN A 159 -14.04 -8.79 -8.97
CA GLN A 159 -15.21 -8.26 -9.67
C GLN A 159 -14.88 -6.96 -10.43
N GLN A 160 -14.03 -6.10 -9.87
CA GLN A 160 -13.61 -4.87 -10.53
C GLN A 160 -12.67 -5.10 -11.72
N GLY A 161 -12.00 -6.25 -11.79
CA GLY A 161 -11.23 -6.69 -12.96
C GLY A 161 -9.93 -5.92 -13.25
N GLN A 162 -9.51 -5.01 -12.35
CA GLN A 162 -8.30 -4.17 -12.51
C GLN A 162 -7.00 -4.91 -12.14
N LEU A 163 -7.11 -6.00 -11.37
CA LEU A 163 -5.99 -6.74 -10.80
C LEU A 163 -6.13 -8.24 -11.11
N GLN A 164 -5.01 -8.97 -11.08
CA GLN A 164 -5.01 -10.44 -11.02
C GLN A 164 -4.91 -10.86 -9.55
N VAL A 165 -6.05 -11.09 -8.91
CA VAL A 165 -6.10 -11.32 -7.46
C VAL A 165 -6.00 -12.81 -7.13
N LEU A 166 -5.06 -13.14 -6.26
CA LEU A 166 -4.85 -14.46 -5.68
C LEU A 166 -5.32 -14.44 -4.22
N GLY A 167 -6.24 -15.34 -3.85
CA GLY A 167 -6.67 -15.51 -2.46
C GLY A 167 -5.74 -16.46 -1.71
N ALA A 168 -5.01 -15.94 -0.73
CA ALA A 168 -4.18 -16.69 0.21
C ALA A 168 -4.65 -16.44 1.65
N THR A 169 -5.97 -16.40 1.85
CA THR A 169 -6.64 -15.88 3.05
C THR A 169 -6.48 -16.74 4.30
N SER A 170 -5.86 -17.92 4.17
CA SER A 170 -5.45 -18.77 5.29
C SER A 170 -4.00 -18.54 5.75
N LEU A 171 -3.22 -17.74 5.00
CA LEU A 171 -1.82 -17.46 5.33
C LEU A 171 -1.74 -16.17 6.14
N GLN A 172 -1.17 -16.26 7.34
CA GLN A 172 -0.97 -15.12 8.23
C GLN A 172 0.48 -14.62 8.09
N LEU A 173 0.64 -13.34 7.77
CA LEU A 173 1.97 -12.72 7.64
C LEU A 173 2.57 -12.26 8.97
N PHE A 174 1.73 -11.90 9.94
CA PHE A 174 2.17 -11.33 11.22
C PHE A 174 2.09 -12.37 12.34
N SER A 175 3.23 -12.73 12.94
CA SER A 175 3.27 -13.66 14.09
C SER A 175 2.97 -12.98 15.43
N ASN A 176 3.19 -11.66 15.55
CA ASN A 176 2.88 -10.85 16.73
C ASN A 176 1.83 -9.79 16.36
N LEU A 177 0.59 -10.02 16.74
CA LEU A 177 -0.57 -9.23 16.32
C LEU A 177 -0.69 -7.86 17.02
N PRO A 178 -0.47 -7.74 18.35
CA PRO A 178 -0.50 -6.44 19.02
C PRO A 178 0.48 -5.43 18.43
N ASP A 179 1.70 -5.87 18.09
CA ASP A 179 2.74 -5.01 17.52
C ASP A 179 2.71 -4.98 15.98
N ALA A 180 1.82 -5.71 15.31
CA ALA A 180 1.68 -5.58 13.86
C ALA A 180 1.24 -4.14 13.52
N PRO A 181 1.58 -3.59 12.34
CA PRO A 181 2.70 -4.02 11.50
C PRO A 181 4.06 -3.63 12.08
N THR A 182 4.10 -2.75 13.08
CA THR A 182 5.30 -2.17 13.70
C THR A 182 5.98 -3.11 14.69
N SER A 183 6.47 -4.27 14.24
CA SER A 183 7.48 -5.00 15.01
C SER A 183 8.80 -4.22 14.93
N GLN A 184 8.94 -3.18 15.76
CA GLN A 184 10.19 -2.42 15.92
C GLN A 184 11.36 -3.33 16.31
N LYS A 185 11.08 -4.48 16.92
CA LYS A 185 12.12 -5.41 17.34
C LYS A 185 12.83 -6.12 16.19
N ASN A 186 12.25 -6.22 15.00
CA ASN A 186 12.88 -6.89 13.84
C ASN A 186 12.13 -6.58 12.54
N LEU A 187 12.33 -5.40 11.95
CA LEU A 187 12.08 -5.22 10.51
C LEU A 187 13.03 -6.11 9.70
N ALA A 188 14.26 -6.31 10.21
CA ALA A 188 15.33 -7.07 9.58
C ALA A 188 15.21 -8.60 9.77
N SER A 189 14.91 -9.07 10.99
CA SER A 189 14.99 -10.51 11.28
C SER A 189 13.65 -11.24 11.06
N ASN A 190 13.59 -12.07 10.01
CA ASN A 190 12.58 -13.12 9.71
C ASN A 190 11.21 -12.76 9.08
N HIS A 191 10.78 -11.50 8.95
CA HIS A 191 9.40 -11.21 8.48
C HIS A 191 9.29 -10.58 7.08
N LEU A 192 10.26 -9.75 6.66
CA LEU A 192 10.39 -9.33 5.25
C LEU A 192 10.59 -10.54 4.31
N THR A 193 11.30 -11.56 4.81
CA THR A 193 11.52 -12.83 4.11
C THR A 193 10.21 -13.53 3.77
N ASN A 194 9.21 -13.51 4.68
CA ASN A 194 7.93 -14.18 4.46
C ASN A 194 7.12 -13.52 3.32
N VAL A 195 7.09 -12.18 3.26
CA VAL A 195 6.39 -11.44 2.20
C VAL A 195 7.04 -11.68 0.84
N VAL A 196 8.37 -11.51 0.75
CA VAL A 196 9.11 -11.70 -0.51
C VAL A 196 9.08 -13.16 -0.96
N GLN A 197 9.19 -14.11 -0.02
CA GLN A 197 9.07 -15.53 -0.32
C GLN A 197 7.66 -15.88 -0.82
N LEU A 198 6.62 -15.42 -0.11
CA LEU A 198 5.24 -15.64 -0.51
C LEU A 198 4.95 -15.04 -1.88
N ALA A 199 5.38 -13.80 -2.12
CA ALA A 199 5.24 -13.13 -3.41
C ALA A 199 5.95 -13.92 -4.51
N ARG A 200 7.14 -14.47 -4.25
CA ARG A 200 7.87 -15.31 -5.21
C ARG A 200 7.16 -16.64 -5.47
N GLU A 201 6.66 -17.32 -4.44
CA GLU A 201 5.95 -18.60 -4.56
C GLU A 201 4.63 -18.45 -5.31
N LEU A 202 3.87 -17.39 -5.03
CA LEU A 202 2.62 -17.08 -5.72
C LEU A 202 2.81 -16.35 -7.05
N GLY A 203 4.03 -15.93 -7.37
CA GLY A 203 4.32 -15.04 -8.50
C GLY A 203 3.61 -13.69 -8.42
N ALA A 204 3.24 -13.24 -7.23
CA ALA A 204 2.56 -11.97 -7.00
C ALA A 204 3.55 -10.79 -7.04
N GLN A 205 3.11 -9.67 -7.62
CA GLN A 205 3.85 -8.41 -7.64
C GLN A 205 3.65 -7.65 -6.33
N PHE A 206 2.47 -7.78 -5.72
CA PHE A 206 2.13 -7.13 -4.46
C PHE A 206 1.43 -8.10 -3.52
N VAL A 207 1.59 -7.88 -2.22
CA VAL A 207 0.93 -8.66 -1.17
C VAL A 207 0.11 -7.73 -0.30
N VAL A 208 -1.20 -7.99 -0.20
CA VAL A 208 -2.13 -7.31 0.70
C VAL A 208 -2.22 -8.12 1.99
N ALA A 209 -1.98 -7.47 3.11
CA ALA A 209 -2.15 -8.02 4.44
C ALA A 209 -3.02 -7.10 5.28
N GLY A 210 -3.55 -7.62 6.37
CA GLY A 210 -4.36 -6.83 7.28
C GLY A 210 -4.30 -7.33 8.70
N VAL A 211 -4.82 -6.54 9.62
CA VAL A 211 -5.04 -6.92 11.01
C VAL A 211 -6.34 -6.28 11.48
N ILE A 212 -7.20 -7.05 12.12
CA ILE A 212 -8.43 -6.55 12.75
C ILE A 212 -8.10 -6.14 14.19
N ARG A 213 -8.21 -4.85 14.49
CA ARG A 213 -7.80 -4.20 15.74
C ARG A 213 -8.89 -4.21 16.81
N ASP A 214 -10.13 -4.01 16.38
CA ASP A 214 -11.28 -3.97 17.28
C ASP A 214 -12.52 -4.48 16.55
N ILE A 215 -13.24 -5.42 17.16
CA ILE A 215 -14.57 -5.87 16.75
C ILE A 215 -15.53 -5.92 17.94
N GLY A 216 -15.19 -5.20 19.01
CA GLY A 216 -15.86 -5.25 20.29
C GLY A 216 -17.11 -4.36 20.36
N LEU A 217 -17.95 -4.68 21.35
CA LEU A 217 -19.06 -3.82 21.75
C LEU A 217 -18.52 -2.57 22.46
N ALA A 218 -19.17 -1.42 22.25
CA ALA A 218 -18.88 -0.18 22.96
C ALA A 218 -19.17 -0.31 24.46
N ASP A 219 -20.28 -0.98 24.80
CA ASP A 219 -20.63 -1.40 26.16
C ASP A 219 -20.79 -2.93 26.23
N PRO A 220 -19.76 -3.67 26.69
CA PRO A 220 -19.88 -5.12 26.90
C PRO A 220 -20.92 -5.50 27.97
N GLY A 221 -21.15 -4.63 28.97
CA GLY A 221 -22.10 -4.86 30.06
C GLY A 221 -23.55 -4.85 29.59
N ALA A 222 -23.86 -4.01 28.60
CA ALA A 222 -25.16 -3.95 27.94
C ALA A 222 -25.63 -5.28 27.34
N TRP A 223 -24.74 -6.26 27.12
CA TRP A 223 -25.03 -7.58 26.56
C TRP A 223 -25.08 -8.72 27.58
N GLY A 224 -25.10 -8.39 28.88
CA GLY A 224 -25.30 -9.37 29.93
C GLY A 224 -26.59 -10.20 29.75
N SER A 225 -26.57 -11.41 30.30
CA SER A 225 -27.69 -12.36 30.21
C SER A 225 -28.78 -12.11 31.25
N SER A 226 -28.60 -11.11 32.14
CA SER A 226 -29.55 -10.81 33.20
C SER A 226 -30.88 -10.26 32.64
N ILE A 227 -31.93 -10.35 33.45
CA ILE A 227 -33.26 -9.85 33.08
C ILE A 227 -33.22 -8.32 32.90
N LEU A 228 -32.43 -7.61 33.71
CA LEU A 228 -32.26 -6.16 33.62
C LEU A 228 -31.57 -5.77 32.31
N ASP A 229 -30.49 -6.44 31.92
CA ASP A 229 -29.76 -6.15 30.68
C ASP A 229 -30.64 -6.40 29.45
N ARG A 230 -31.42 -7.49 29.45
CA ARG A 230 -32.40 -7.77 28.38
C ARG A 230 -33.50 -6.72 28.31
N MET A 231 -34.01 -6.28 29.47
CA MET A 231 -35.02 -5.23 29.53
C MET A 231 -34.46 -3.91 29.01
N GLN A 232 -33.26 -3.51 29.43
CA GLN A 232 -32.58 -2.30 28.97
C GLN A 232 -32.33 -2.31 27.46
N ARG A 233 -31.91 -3.45 26.88
CA ARG A 233 -31.81 -3.61 25.42
C ARG A 233 -33.17 -3.48 24.72
N GLY A 234 -34.20 -4.14 25.26
CA GLY A 234 -35.55 -4.15 24.68
C GLY A 234 -36.26 -2.78 24.68
N ILE A 235 -35.90 -1.89 25.62
CA ILE A 235 -36.44 -0.52 25.70
C ILE A 235 -35.49 0.55 25.15
N GLY A 236 -34.36 0.15 24.53
CA GLY A 236 -33.39 1.07 23.90
C GLY A 236 -32.54 1.88 24.89
N MET A 237 -32.41 1.44 26.14
CA MET A 237 -31.63 2.10 27.20
C MET A 237 -30.20 1.53 27.34
N ALA A 238 -29.80 0.63 26.44
CA ALA A 238 -28.48 -0.01 26.43
C ALA A 238 -27.72 0.39 25.16
N ASP A 239 -26.44 0.72 25.29
CA ASP A 239 -25.60 0.97 24.13
C ASP A 239 -25.29 -0.37 23.43
N THR A 240 -25.89 -0.55 22.27
CA THR A 240 -25.70 -1.75 21.43
C THR A 240 -24.70 -1.50 20.30
N THR A 241 -23.98 -0.38 20.34
CA THR A 241 -22.99 -0.02 19.34
C THR A 241 -21.85 -1.02 19.36
N ARG A 242 -21.45 -1.45 18.17
CA ARG A 242 -20.29 -2.30 17.95
C ARG A 242 -19.29 -1.57 17.08
N ARG A 243 -18.02 -1.64 17.48
CA ARG A 243 -16.90 -1.02 16.77
C ARG A 243 -16.31 -2.03 15.80
N PHE A 244 -15.78 -1.52 14.70
CA PHE A 244 -14.97 -2.28 13.77
C PHE A 244 -13.76 -1.42 13.42
N GLU A 245 -12.57 -1.95 13.62
CA GLU A 245 -11.32 -1.32 13.26
C GLU A 245 -10.41 -2.36 12.59
N ALA A 246 -9.90 -2.03 11.41
CA ALA A 246 -8.94 -2.86 10.71
C ALA A 246 -7.88 -2.00 10.02
N GLU A 247 -6.67 -2.53 9.95
CA GLU A 247 -5.55 -1.91 9.26
C GLU A 247 -5.20 -2.75 8.03
N VAL A 248 -5.08 -2.12 6.88
CA VAL A 248 -4.69 -2.75 5.60
C VAL A 248 -3.32 -2.25 5.18
N MET A 249 -2.47 -3.17 4.74
CA MET A 249 -1.14 -2.90 4.22
C MET A 249 -0.96 -3.55 2.86
N VAL A 250 -0.25 -2.87 1.97
CA VAL A 250 0.21 -3.43 0.70
C VAL A 250 1.72 -3.39 0.68
N PHE A 251 2.34 -4.53 0.38
CA PHE A 251 3.77 -4.69 0.26
C PHE A 251 4.16 -4.92 -1.20
N ASP A 252 5.28 -4.35 -1.61
CA ASP A 252 5.96 -4.73 -2.85
C ASP A 252 6.55 -6.14 -2.67
N GLY A 253 6.15 -7.06 -3.56
CA GLY A 253 6.58 -8.45 -3.56
C GLY A 253 8.05 -8.65 -3.96
N PHE A 254 8.69 -7.63 -4.53
CA PHE A 254 10.12 -7.66 -4.83
C PHE A 254 10.97 -7.27 -3.62
N SER A 255 10.73 -6.08 -3.06
CA SER A 255 11.52 -5.53 -1.97
C SER A 255 11.05 -5.94 -0.58
N GLY A 256 9.78 -6.36 -0.44
CA GLY A 256 9.10 -6.53 0.85
C GLY A 256 8.69 -5.22 1.51
N SER A 257 8.95 -4.07 0.88
CA SER A 257 8.68 -2.76 1.46
C SER A 257 7.17 -2.43 1.44
N PRO A 258 6.62 -1.79 2.48
CA PRO A 258 5.24 -1.32 2.45
C PRO A 258 5.09 -0.15 1.47
N VAL A 259 4.17 -0.26 0.52
CA VAL A 259 3.83 0.79 -0.45
C VAL A 259 2.52 1.50 -0.12
N PHE A 260 1.69 0.90 0.74
CA PHE A 260 0.47 1.49 1.27
C PHE A 260 0.16 0.94 2.66
N ARG A 261 -0.39 1.79 3.52
CA ARG A 261 -0.92 1.42 4.83
C ARG A 261 -2.01 2.40 5.23
N GLN A 262 -3.16 1.89 5.63
CA GLN A 262 -4.27 2.72 6.10
C GLN A 262 -5.10 1.97 7.14
N ARG A 263 -5.56 2.71 8.15
CA ARG A 263 -6.52 2.27 9.14
C ARG A 263 -7.93 2.64 8.67
N PHE A 264 -8.86 1.71 8.86
CA PHE A 264 -10.27 1.85 8.55
C PHE A 264 -11.06 1.56 9.82
N GLU A 265 -12.06 2.38 10.08
CA GLU A 265 -12.88 2.24 11.28
C GLU A 265 -14.33 2.61 11.00
N THR A 266 -15.22 1.95 11.72
CA THR A 266 -16.63 2.29 11.74
C THR A 266 -17.25 1.81 13.05
N SER A 267 -18.44 2.33 13.35
CA SER A 267 -19.25 1.84 14.44
C SER A 267 -20.73 2.01 14.10
N ALA A 268 -21.54 1.05 14.52
CA ALA A 268 -22.97 1.04 14.25
C ALA A 268 -23.68 0.12 15.25
N ARG A 269 -25.00 0.24 15.37
CA ARG A 269 -25.76 -0.60 16.29
C ARG A 269 -25.72 -2.06 15.84
N TRP A 270 -25.52 -2.95 16.80
CA TRP A 270 -25.58 -4.38 16.60
C TRP A 270 -26.86 -4.93 17.19
N GLN A 271 -27.77 -5.40 16.35
CA GLN A 271 -29.00 -6.09 16.76
C GLN A 271 -29.26 -7.20 15.74
N PRO A 272 -28.69 -8.41 15.92
CA PRO A 272 -28.89 -9.48 14.96
C PRO A 272 -30.36 -9.88 14.95
N ASP A 273 -31.04 -9.65 13.82
CA ASP A 273 -32.45 -9.94 13.62
C ASP A 273 -32.63 -11.36 13.07
N GLY A 274 -32.88 -12.32 13.97
CA GLY A 274 -33.33 -13.66 13.58
C GLY A 274 -32.31 -14.78 13.80
N SER A 275 -32.79 -16.02 13.61
CA SER A 275 -32.11 -17.28 13.95
C SER A 275 -30.91 -17.63 13.06
N GLY A 276 -30.39 -16.69 12.28
CA GLY A 276 -29.14 -16.83 11.54
C GLY A 276 -27.98 -16.63 12.49
N THR A 277 -27.03 -17.56 12.51
CA THR A 277 -25.76 -17.43 13.24
C THR A 277 -25.18 -16.04 12.98
N GLY A 278 -25.04 -15.20 14.01
CA GLY A 278 -24.53 -13.83 13.90
C GLY A 278 -23.02 -13.75 13.59
N GLY A 279 -22.54 -14.64 12.73
CA GLY A 279 -21.16 -14.71 12.30
C GLY A 279 -20.87 -13.76 11.16
N PHE A 280 -19.58 -13.53 10.91
CA PHE A 280 -19.14 -12.53 9.96
C PHE A 280 -19.54 -12.97 8.54
N ALA A 281 -20.04 -12.04 7.71
CA ALA A 281 -20.54 -12.33 6.36
C ALA A 281 -21.72 -13.34 6.30
N SER A 282 -22.44 -13.57 7.41
CA SER A 282 -23.71 -14.31 7.39
C SER A 282 -24.87 -13.43 6.90
N ALA A 283 -25.98 -14.03 6.45
CA ALA A 283 -27.17 -13.27 6.05
C ALA A 283 -27.71 -12.34 7.16
N GLY A 284 -27.63 -12.76 8.42
CA GLY A 284 -28.03 -11.92 9.57
C GLY A 284 -27.01 -10.83 9.90
N PHE A 285 -25.74 -11.01 9.54
CA PHE A 285 -24.76 -9.94 9.57
C PHE A 285 -25.05 -8.93 8.45
N GLU A 286 -25.21 -9.39 7.21
CA GLU A 286 -25.44 -8.55 6.03
C GLU A 286 -26.71 -7.67 6.15
N SER A 287 -27.78 -8.19 6.79
CA SER A 287 -29.00 -7.42 7.04
C SER A 287 -28.87 -6.38 8.16
N SER A 288 -27.90 -6.54 9.06
CA SER A 288 -27.76 -5.69 10.25
C SER A 288 -27.13 -4.33 9.92
N GLU A 289 -27.45 -3.32 10.74
CA GLU A 289 -26.88 -1.97 10.63
C GLU A 289 -25.34 -2.00 10.73
N TRP A 290 -24.79 -2.79 11.66
CA TRP A 290 -23.34 -2.98 11.77
C TRP A 290 -22.73 -3.69 10.57
N GLY A 291 -23.36 -4.74 10.04
CA GLY A 291 -22.83 -5.42 8.85
C GLY A 291 -22.84 -4.54 7.60
N GLN A 292 -23.86 -3.69 7.42
CA GLN A 292 -23.87 -2.67 6.36
C GLN A 292 -22.76 -1.62 6.54
N ALA A 293 -22.50 -1.20 7.78
CA ALA A 293 -21.40 -0.27 8.06
C ALA A 293 -20.03 -0.90 7.76
N VAL A 294 -19.83 -2.17 8.12
CA VAL A 294 -18.61 -2.93 7.80
C VAL A 294 -18.49 -3.18 6.29
N ASP A 295 -19.59 -3.46 5.59
CA ASP A 295 -19.62 -3.59 4.12
C ASP A 295 -19.09 -2.33 3.43
N GLY A 296 -19.54 -1.16 3.88
CA GLY A 296 -19.05 0.14 3.43
C GLY A 296 -17.54 0.27 3.62
N VAL A 297 -17.03 -0.11 4.78
CA VAL A 297 -15.59 -0.12 5.05
C VAL A 297 -14.84 -1.10 4.14
N ILE A 298 -15.37 -2.30 3.86
CA ILE A 298 -14.74 -3.25 2.92
C ILE A 298 -14.71 -2.66 1.49
N ALA A 299 -15.74 -1.91 1.08
CA ALA A 299 -15.75 -1.18 -0.18
C ALA A 299 -14.67 -0.09 -0.22
N GLU A 300 -14.49 0.66 0.86
CA GLU A 300 -13.41 1.66 1.00
C GLU A 300 -12.02 1.01 0.94
N MET A 301 -11.81 -0.11 1.65
CA MET A 301 -10.57 -0.90 1.55
C MET A 301 -10.28 -1.34 0.12
N THR A 302 -11.31 -1.82 -0.59
CA THR A 302 -11.21 -2.24 -1.99
C THR A 302 -10.76 -1.06 -2.87
N ALA A 303 -11.40 0.10 -2.73
CA ALA A 303 -11.04 1.30 -3.48
C ALA A 303 -9.60 1.76 -3.17
N ALA A 304 -9.22 1.77 -1.89
CA ALA A 304 -7.90 2.17 -1.45
C ALA A 304 -6.79 1.26 -2.00
N VAL A 305 -7.00 -0.07 -1.97
CA VAL A 305 -6.05 -1.04 -2.55
C VAL A 305 -5.87 -0.83 -4.06
N ASN A 306 -6.97 -0.66 -4.82
CA ASN A 306 -6.84 -0.40 -6.25
C ASN A 306 -6.14 0.92 -6.54
N ASN A 307 -6.47 1.99 -5.82
CA ASN A 307 -5.86 3.30 -6.03
C ASN A 307 -4.36 3.26 -5.71
N ALA A 308 -3.98 2.63 -4.59
CA ALA A 308 -2.58 2.46 -4.19
C ALA A 308 -1.79 1.66 -5.23
N LEU A 309 -2.39 0.59 -5.77
CA LEU A 309 -1.75 -0.25 -6.77
C LEU A 309 -1.76 0.35 -8.16
N ALA A 310 -2.76 1.16 -8.51
CA ALA A 310 -2.81 1.87 -9.77
C ALA A 310 -1.53 2.71 -9.95
N CYS A 311 -1.09 3.39 -8.89
CA CYS A 311 0.15 4.18 -8.86
C CYS A 311 1.46 3.41 -9.06
N GLN A 312 1.45 2.09 -8.87
CA GLN A 312 2.69 1.33 -8.92
C GLN A 312 3.08 0.99 -10.36
N PRO A 313 4.37 0.79 -10.66
CA PRO A 313 4.78 0.23 -11.95
C PRO A 313 4.26 -1.21 -12.09
N PHE A 314 4.18 -1.68 -13.33
CA PHE A 314 3.98 -3.09 -13.63
C PHE A 314 5.33 -3.80 -13.66
N MET A 315 5.47 -4.87 -12.88
CA MET A 315 6.72 -5.62 -12.75
C MET A 315 6.52 -7.07 -13.17
N ALA A 316 7.40 -7.57 -14.03
CA ALA A 316 7.41 -8.96 -14.46
C ALA A 316 8.78 -9.58 -14.23
N ARG A 317 8.81 -10.73 -13.55
CA ARG A 317 10.07 -11.43 -13.25
C ARG A 317 10.58 -12.18 -14.48
N ILE A 318 11.88 -12.12 -14.70
CA ILE A 318 12.57 -12.90 -15.72
C ILE A 318 12.72 -14.34 -15.23
N THR A 319 12.15 -15.28 -15.99
CA THR A 319 12.19 -16.72 -15.67
C THR A 319 13.29 -17.47 -16.39
N ARG A 320 13.72 -16.95 -17.55
CA ARG A 320 14.76 -17.50 -18.41
C ARG A 320 15.39 -16.42 -19.27
N VAL A 321 16.70 -16.54 -19.47
CA VAL A 321 17.51 -15.77 -20.43
C VAL A 321 18.27 -16.77 -21.30
N ASP A 322 18.22 -16.61 -22.62
CA ASP A 322 18.87 -17.50 -23.59
C ASP A 322 19.38 -16.67 -24.78
N GLY A 323 20.68 -16.36 -24.78
CA GLY A 323 21.27 -15.38 -25.70
C GLY A 323 20.60 -14.01 -25.55
N ASN A 324 19.92 -13.55 -26.60
CA ASN A 324 19.15 -12.30 -26.59
C ASN A 324 17.65 -12.49 -26.32
N ARG A 325 17.20 -13.72 -26.03
CA ARG A 325 15.79 -14.04 -25.75
C ARG A 325 15.55 -14.04 -24.24
N VAL A 326 14.49 -13.37 -23.81
CA VAL A 326 14.08 -13.26 -22.41
C VAL A 326 12.64 -13.75 -22.25
N THR A 327 12.38 -14.54 -21.22
CA THR A 327 11.03 -15.03 -20.89
C THR A 327 10.55 -14.42 -19.56
N LEU A 328 9.37 -13.81 -19.56
CA LEU A 328 8.77 -13.18 -18.37
C LEU A 328 7.67 -14.05 -17.74
N ALA A 329 7.55 -14.02 -16.41
CA ALA A 329 6.48 -14.65 -15.63
C ALA A 329 5.14 -13.87 -15.70
N SER A 330 4.84 -13.24 -16.85
CA SER A 330 3.61 -12.50 -17.06
C SER A 330 3.25 -12.49 -18.53
N GLY A 331 1.95 -12.44 -18.84
CA GLY A 331 1.46 -12.65 -20.20
C GLY A 331 0.16 -11.90 -20.51
N ALA A 332 -0.61 -12.44 -21.46
CA ALA A 332 -1.81 -11.81 -21.99
C ALA A 332 -2.89 -11.61 -20.93
N THR A 333 -2.96 -12.49 -19.92
CA THR A 333 -3.88 -12.33 -18.79
C THR A 333 -3.57 -11.07 -17.99
N ALA A 334 -2.32 -10.60 -17.98
CA ALA A 334 -1.92 -9.35 -17.32
C ALA A 334 -2.13 -8.12 -18.21
N GLY A 335 -2.55 -8.30 -19.46
CA GLY A 335 -2.75 -7.22 -20.43
C GLY A 335 -1.61 -7.07 -21.44
N LEU A 336 -0.50 -7.80 -21.28
CA LEU A 336 0.65 -7.71 -22.20
C LEU A 336 0.28 -8.13 -23.63
N ARG A 337 0.93 -7.53 -24.62
CA ARG A 337 0.76 -7.77 -26.05
C ARG A 337 2.12 -7.87 -26.76
N PRO A 338 2.19 -8.58 -27.90
CA PRO A 338 3.36 -8.50 -28.77
C PRO A 338 3.62 -7.04 -29.17
N GLY A 339 4.88 -6.63 -29.13
CA GLY A 339 5.30 -5.24 -29.35
C GLY A 339 5.43 -4.39 -28.10
N ASP A 340 4.91 -4.83 -26.95
CA ASP A 340 5.12 -4.12 -25.68
C ASP A 340 6.61 -4.08 -25.33
N GLU A 341 7.03 -2.96 -24.74
CA GLU A 341 8.40 -2.68 -24.35
C GLU A 341 8.52 -2.58 -22.83
N LEU A 342 9.52 -3.25 -22.27
CA LEU A 342 9.80 -3.25 -20.83
C LEU A 342 11.27 -2.95 -20.58
N ASN A 343 11.55 -2.09 -19.60
CA ASN A 343 12.93 -1.79 -19.20
C ASN A 343 13.45 -2.89 -18.29
N LEU A 344 14.66 -3.38 -18.54
CA LEU A 344 15.28 -4.44 -17.76
C LEU A 344 16.09 -3.88 -16.59
N TYR A 345 15.85 -4.44 -15.41
CA TYR A 345 16.52 -4.11 -14.16
C TYR A 345 17.16 -5.34 -13.54
N ARG A 346 18.40 -5.21 -13.11
CA ARG A 346 19.10 -6.22 -12.33
C ARG A 346 18.75 -6.09 -10.87
N SER A 347 18.44 -7.22 -10.24
CA SER A 347 18.23 -7.34 -8.82
C SER A 347 19.55 -7.69 -8.13
N GLN A 348 20.11 -6.76 -7.36
CA GLN A 348 21.33 -6.99 -6.59
C GLN A 348 21.00 -7.09 -5.09
N ARG A 349 21.59 -8.09 -4.43
CA ARG A 349 21.57 -8.22 -2.97
C ARG A 349 23.00 -8.05 -2.47
N TYR A 350 23.23 -7.00 -1.69
CA TYR A 350 24.50 -6.74 -1.04
C TYR A 350 24.58 -7.55 0.25
N PHE A 351 25.58 -8.44 0.35
CA PHE A 351 25.76 -9.38 1.47
C PHE A 351 26.18 -8.69 2.78
N ASP A 352 26.61 -7.44 2.69
CA ASP A 352 26.99 -6.54 3.78
C ASP A 352 25.81 -6.16 4.68
N SER A 353 24.58 -6.45 4.24
CA SER A 353 23.39 -6.53 5.10
C SER A 353 22.68 -7.85 4.84
N LEU A 354 22.75 -8.79 5.79
CA LEU A 354 22.04 -10.08 5.72
C LEU A 354 20.52 -9.92 5.52
N ASP A 355 19.98 -8.74 5.83
CA ASP A 355 18.57 -8.36 5.75
C ASP A 355 18.32 -7.18 4.78
N GLY A 356 19.23 -6.91 3.85
CA GLY A 356 19.13 -5.79 2.91
C GLY A 356 18.04 -5.96 1.86
N THR A 357 17.23 -4.91 1.68
CA THR A 357 16.29 -4.81 0.56
C THR A 357 17.04 -4.94 -0.77
N PRO A 358 16.59 -5.80 -1.69
CA PRO A 358 17.23 -5.90 -3.00
C PRO A 358 17.16 -4.57 -3.74
N GLU A 359 18.29 -4.14 -4.31
CA GLU A 359 18.38 -2.91 -5.10
C GLU A 359 18.15 -3.23 -6.58
N LEU A 360 17.44 -2.33 -7.28
CA LEU A 360 17.24 -2.40 -8.72
C LEU A 360 18.24 -1.50 -9.43
N SER A 361 19.12 -2.11 -10.22
CA SER A 361 20.05 -1.43 -11.11
C SER A 361 19.50 -1.46 -12.52
N ASP A 362 19.20 -0.29 -13.08
CA ASP A 362 18.81 -0.15 -14.49
C ASP A 362 19.94 -0.62 -15.41
N THR A 363 19.60 -1.44 -16.39
CA THR A 363 20.54 -1.94 -17.40
C THR A 363 20.66 -1.00 -18.60
N GLY A 364 19.73 -0.06 -18.77
CA GLY A 364 19.60 0.76 -19.98
C GLY A 364 19.11 -0.03 -21.20
N VAL A 365 18.64 -1.27 -21.01
CA VAL A 365 18.19 -2.17 -22.09
C VAL A 365 16.69 -2.37 -22.01
N THR A 366 16.04 -2.20 -23.17
CA THR A 366 14.61 -2.45 -23.35
C THR A 366 14.39 -3.82 -24.00
N LEU A 367 13.48 -4.59 -23.41
CA LEU A 367 12.96 -5.86 -23.92
C LEU A 367 11.69 -5.59 -24.73
N THR A 368 11.66 -6.04 -25.99
CA THR A 368 10.45 -5.99 -26.82
C THR A 368 9.81 -7.38 -26.91
N LEU A 369 8.53 -7.49 -26.55
CA LEU A 369 7.80 -8.77 -26.57
C LEU A 369 7.50 -9.22 -28.01
N ASP A 370 7.73 -10.50 -28.32
CA ASP A 370 7.43 -11.09 -29.64
C ASP A 370 6.31 -12.13 -29.59
N ASN A 371 6.23 -12.92 -28.52
CA ASN A 371 5.19 -13.93 -28.33
C ASN A 371 4.65 -13.87 -26.91
N VAL A 372 3.33 -13.66 -26.77
CA VAL A 372 2.65 -13.54 -25.50
C VAL A 372 1.64 -14.66 -25.33
N HIS A 373 1.87 -15.51 -24.32
CA HIS A 373 0.96 -16.57 -23.88
C HIS A 373 0.10 -16.06 -22.70
N PRO A 374 -0.91 -16.82 -22.22
CA PRO A 374 -1.73 -16.39 -21.10
C PRO A 374 -0.92 -15.94 -19.88
N ASP A 375 0.02 -16.77 -19.41
CA ASP A 375 0.71 -16.54 -18.12
C ASP A 375 2.20 -16.20 -18.24
N PHE A 376 2.76 -16.24 -19.44
CA PHE A 376 4.15 -15.88 -19.71
C PHE A 376 4.29 -15.20 -21.06
N SER A 377 5.40 -14.51 -21.27
CA SER A 377 5.74 -13.88 -22.53
C SER A 377 7.20 -14.11 -22.87
N ASN A 378 7.52 -14.03 -24.15
CA ASN A 378 8.87 -14.02 -24.66
C ASN A 378 9.11 -12.69 -25.38
N GLY A 379 10.35 -12.23 -25.33
CA GLY A 379 10.80 -11.09 -26.10
C GLY A 379 12.27 -11.17 -26.42
N ARG A 380 12.75 -10.14 -27.11
CA ARG A 380 14.16 -9.98 -27.48
C ARG A 380 14.72 -8.67 -26.96
N ILE A 381 15.99 -8.71 -26.58
CA ILE A 381 16.81 -7.54 -26.28
C ILE A 381 17.83 -7.30 -27.41
N PRO A 382 18.32 -6.06 -27.58
CA PRO A 382 19.29 -5.70 -28.64
C PRO A 382 20.71 -6.26 -28.42
N THR A 383 20.96 -6.93 -27.29
CA THR A 383 22.27 -7.48 -26.90
C THR A 383 22.10 -8.89 -26.31
N GLU A 384 23.19 -9.59 -26.04
CA GLU A 384 23.13 -10.85 -25.30
C GLU A 384 22.96 -10.58 -23.79
N GLY A 385 22.04 -11.29 -23.15
CA GLY A 385 21.74 -11.11 -21.72
C GLY A 385 22.97 -11.34 -20.83
N GLY A 386 23.87 -12.24 -21.23
CA GLY A 386 25.14 -12.47 -20.54
C GLY A 386 26.08 -11.26 -20.53
N LEU A 387 26.06 -10.40 -21.56
CA LEU A 387 26.92 -9.22 -21.65
C LEU A 387 26.50 -8.11 -20.68
N ILE A 388 25.19 -8.02 -20.41
CA ILE A 388 24.63 -7.06 -19.45
C ILE A 388 24.40 -7.69 -18.07
N ASN A 389 24.78 -8.96 -17.89
CA ASN A 389 24.58 -9.75 -16.68
C ASN A 389 23.12 -9.76 -16.20
N VAL A 390 22.17 -9.88 -17.14
CA VAL A 390 20.75 -10.12 -16.82
C VAL A 390 20.55 -11.62 -16.60
N GLN A 391 19.87 -11.96 -15.53
CA GLN A 391 19.71 -13.33 -15.05
C GLN A 391 18.26 -13.67 -14.74
N ARG A 392 18.02 -14.92 -14.34
CA ARG A 392 16.76 -15.31 -13.73
C ARG A 392 16.53 -14.48 -12.45
N ASP A 393 15.27 -14.18 -12.17
CA ASP A 393 14.78 -13.40 -11.03
C ASP A 393 15.00 -11.88 -11.09
N ASP A 394 15.74 -11.38 -12.08
CA ASP A 394 15.74 -9.97 -12.49
C ASP A 394 14.34 -9.52 -12.97
N LEU A 395 14.14 -8.21 -13.12
CA LEU A 395 12.84 -7.64 -13.43
C LEU A 395 12.81 -6.98 -14.80
N ALA A 396 11.64 -7.05 -15.44
CA ALA A 396 11.23 -6.21 -16.54
C ALA A 396 10.09 -5.31 -16.05
N ILE A 397 10.23 -3.99 -16.19
CA ILE A 397 9.34 -3.01 -15.58
C ILE A 397 8.76 -2.07 -16.65
N ILE A 398 7.46 -1.81 -16.52
CA ILE A 398 6.75 -0.73 -17.22
C ILE A 398 6.31 0.28 -16.16
N TRP A 399 6.66 1.56 -16.36
CA TRP A 399 6.37 2.65 -15.43
C TRP A 399 5.02 3.33 -15.70
#